data_AF-A0A3B8V0G6-F1
#
_entry.id   AF-A0A3B8V0G6-F1
#
_cell.length_a   1.000
_cell.length_b   1.000
_cell.length_c   1.000
_cell.angle_alpha   90.00
_cell.angle_beta   90.00
_cell.angle_gamma   90.00
#
_symmetry.space_group_name_H-M   'P 1'
#
loop_
_entity.id
_entity.type
_entity.pdbx_description
1 polymer ?
#
loop_
_entity_poly.entity_id
_entity_poly.type
_entity_poly.pdbx_seq_one_letter_code
_entity_poly.pdbx_strand_id
1 'polypeptide(L)' 'MNHDSTILVCGAGPVGLTAALELASHGLRPRIIDSNDGPTDLSKALVVWRRTLKSIDGLVPFER' A
#
# COMPACT_ATOMS: atom_id res chain seq x y z
N MET A 1 19.45 23.19 -1.14
CA MET A 1 19.06 21.77 -1.12
C MET A 1 17.66 21.71 -1.69
N ASN A 2 17.47 21.29 -2.94
CA ASN A 2 16.14 21.05 -3.48
C ASN A 2 15.61 19.78 -2.80
N HIS A 3 14.75 19.95 -1.81
CA HIS A 3 13.85 18.89 -1.40
C HIS A 3 12.73 18.85 -2.45
N ASP A 4 13.01 18.24 -3.60
CA ASP A 4 11.92 17.59 -4.33
C ASP A 4 11.42 16.51 -3.37
N SER A 5 10.38 16.84 -2.60
CA SER A 5 9.90 16.06 -1.46
C SER A 5 9.49 14.66 -1.91
N THR A 6 10.45 13.75 -1.86
CA THR A 6 10.27 12.36 -2.26
C THR A 6 9.56 11.64 -1.12
N ILE A 7 8.42 11.03 -1.42
CA ILE A 7 7.65 10.28 -0.42
C ILE A 7 8.20 8.86 -0.34
N LEU A 8 8.60 8.45 0.86
CA LEU A 8 9.08 7.09 1.15
C LEU A 8 8.08 6.39 2.07
N VAL A 9 7.66 5.19 1.68
CA VAL A 9 6.83 4.30 2.50
C VAL A 9 7.70 3.14 2.96
N CYS A 10 7.87 3.01 4.27
CA CYS A 10 8.66 1.93 4.88
C CYS A 10 7.73 0.80 5.32
N GLY A 11 7.85 -0.35 4.66
CA GLY A 11 7.05 -1.56 4.85
C GLY A 11 6.05 -1.78 3.71
N ALA A 12 6.14 -2.94 3.05
CA ALA A 12 5.23 -3.47 2.04
C ALA A 12 4.18 -4.42 2.65
N GLY A 13 3.85 -4.24 3.94
CA GLY A 13 2.70 -4.87 4.56
C GLY A 13 1.37 -4.21 4.18
N PRO A 14 0.24 -4.70 4.71
CA PRO A 14 -1.10 -4.18 4.37
C PRO A 14 -1.23 -2.66 4.55
N VAL A 15 -0.68 -2.11 5.65
CA VAL A 15 -0.75 -0.68 5.95
C VAL A 15 0.04 0.15 4.94
N GLY A 16 1.30 -0.23 4.68
CA GLY A 16 2.17 0.53 3.79
C GLY A 16 1.71 0.46 2.33
N LEU A 17 1.27 -0.71 1.85
CA LEU A 17 0.70 -0.83 0.52
C LEU A 17 -0.60 -0.04 0.36
N THR A 18 -1.47 -0.02 1.38
CA THR A 18 -2.69 0.82 1.36
C THR A 18 -2.33 2.30 1.30
N ALA A 19 -1.37 2.76 2.10
CA ALA A 19 -0.91 4.14 2.08
C ALA A 19 -0.27 4.51 0.72
N ALA A 20 0.52 3.62 0.14
CA ALA A 20 1.13 3.85 -1.17
C ALA A 20 0.09 3.91 -2.29
N LEU A 21 -0.92 3.05 -2.27
CA LEU A 21 -2.04 3.08 -3.22
C LEU A 21 -2.86 4.37 -3.09
N GLU A 22 -3.16 4.81 -1.87
CA GLU A 22 -3.86 6.08 -1.64
C GLU A 22 -3.03 7.25 -2.18
N LEU A 23 -1.74 7.32 -1.87
CA LEU A 23 -0.86 8.37 -2.42
C LEU A 23 -0.84 8.33 -3.95
N ALA A 24 -0.77 7.14 -4.54
CA ALA A 24 -0.79 6.95 -5.99
C ALA A 24 -2.13 7.38 -6.62
N SER A 25 -3.27 7.14 -5.95
CA SER A 25 -4.59 7.57 -6.43
C SER A 25 -4.73 9.10 -6.44
N HIS A 26 -4.00 9.80 -5.57
CA HIS A 26 -3.86 11.28 -5.58
C HIS A 26 -2.76 11.80 -6.52
N GLY A 27 -2.18 10.95 -7.38
CA GLY A 27 -1.18 11.35 -8.36
C GLY A 27 0.24 11.52 -7.81
N LEU A 28 0.49 11.12 -6.57
CA LEU A 28 1.81 11.13 -5.96
C LEU A 28 2.57 9.85 -6.32
N ARG A 29 3.91 9.91 -6.33
CA ARG A 29 4.76 8.76 -6.66
C ARG A 29 5.59 8.34 -5.43
N PRO A 30 4.99 7.62 -4.48
CA PRO A 30 5.74 7.10 -3.34
C PRO A 30 6.70 5.99 -3.80
N ARG A 31 7.87 5.93 -3.17
CA ARG A 31 8.75 4.78 -3.24
C ARG A 31 8.49 3.89 -2.02
N ILE A 32 8.27 2.60 -2.25
CA ILE A 32 8.12 1.61 -1.18
C ILE A 32 9.47 0.93 -0.94
N ILE A 33 9.82 0.72 0.32
CA ILE A 33 10.92 -0.15 0.73
C ILE A 33 10.40 -1.17 1.74
N ASP A 34 10.89 -2.41 1.66
CA ASP A 34 10.64 -3.44 2.68
C ASP A 34 11.96 -4.19 2.94
N SER A 35 12.12 -4.69 4.17
CA SER A 35 13.30 -5.49 4.54
C SER A 35 13.22 -6.92 4.01
N ASN A 36 12.03 -7.42 3.68
CA ASN A 36 11.82 -8.74 3.14
C ASN A 36 12.04 -8.71 1.62
N ASP A 37 12.59 -9.79 1.09
CA ASP A 37 12.84 -9.93 -0.36
C ASP A 37 11.53 -10.04 -1.18
N GLY A 38 10.41 -10.35 -0.52
CA GLY A 38 9.11 -10.50 -1.15
C GLY A 38 7.96 -10.69 -0.16
N PRO A 39 6.72 -10.85 -0.65
CA PRO A 39 5.59 -11.18 0.19
C PRO A 39 5.77 -12.56 0.84
N THR A 40 5.08 -12.77 1.94
CA THR A 40 5.00 -14.08 2.61
C THR A 40 3.90 -14.93 1.97
N ASP A 41 4.13 -16.24 1.84
CA ASP A 41 3.13 -17.21 1.35
C ASP A 41 2.08 -17.59 2.41
N LEU A 42 2.22 -17.07 3.64
CA LEU A 42 1.33 -17.37 4.74
C LEU A 42 0.20 -16.35 4.83
N SER A 43 -1.03 -16.82 5.03
CA SER A 43 -2.12 -15.94 5.44
C SER A 43 -1.96 -15.53 6.90
N LYS A 44 -1.64 -14.25 7.12
CA LYS A 44 -1.51 -13.63 8.45
C LYS A 44 -2.76 -12.85 8.87
N ALA A 45 -3.73 -12.69 7.97
CA ALA A 45 -4.98 -11.96 8.20
C ALA A 45 -6.17 -12.88 7.95
N LEU A 46 -6.89 -13.24 9.03
CA LEU A 46 -8.04 -14.16 8.94
C LEU A 46 -9.32 -13.48 8.45
N VAL A 47 -9.43 -12.17 8.63
CA VAL A 47 -10.66 -11.41 8.37
C VAL A 47 -10.30 -10.03 7.82
N VAL A 48 -11.07 -9.58 6.82
CA VAL A 48 -11.13 -8.17 6.40
C VAL A 48 -12.50 -7.62 6.81
N TRP A 49 -12.50 -6.60 7.66
CA TRP A 49 -13.75 -5.99 8.13
C TRP A 49 -14.46 -5.26 7.00
N ARG A 50 -15.80 -5.19 7.07
CA ARG A 50 -16.62 -4.44 6.10
C ARG A 50 -16.15 -3.01 5.90
N ARG A 51 -15.70 -2.32 6.95
CA ARG A 51 -15.19 -0.95 6.84
C ARG A 51 -13.89 -0.91 6.05
N THR A 52 -12.96 -1.81 6.32
CA THR A 52 -11.70 -1.93 5.58
C THR A 52 -11.94 -2.27 4.11
N LEU A 53 -12.83 -3.23 3.82
CA LEU A 53 -13.22 -3.56 2.43
C LEU A 53 -13.70 -2.31 1.68
N LYS A 54 -14.64 -1.56 2.27
CA LYS A 54 -15.12 -0.30 1.67
C LYS A 54 -14.03 0.75 1.47
N SER A 55 -13.03 0.79 2.36
CA SER A 55 -11.93 1.74 2.26
C SER A 55 -10.97 1.42 1.11
N ILE A 56 -10.76 0.14 0.78
CA ILE A 56 -9.81 -0.28 -0.26
C ILE A 56 -10.46 -0.61 -1.61
N ASP A 57 -11.79 -0.71 -1.66
CA ASP A 57 -12.57 -1.09 -2.85
C ASP A 57 -12.24 -0.26 -4.10
N GLY A 58 -12.07 1.06 -3.94
CA GLY A 58 -11.71 1.95 -5.05
C GLY A 58 -10.21 2.07 -5.33
N LEU A 59 -9.35 1.48 -4.49
CA LEU A 59 -7.89 1.57 -4.59
C LEU A 59 -7.26 0.35 -5.25
N VAL A 60 -7.87 -0.82 -5.06
CA VAL A 60 -7.34 -2.08 -5.58
C VAL A 60 -7.93 -2.31 -6.98
N PRO A 61 -7.09 -2.46 -8.02
CA PRO A 61 -7.58 -2.82 -9.34
C PRO A 61 -8.33 -4.15 -9.27
N PHE A 62 -9.56 -4.19 -9.78
CA PHE A 62 -10.22 -5.47 -10.06
C PHE A 62 -9.53 -6.09 -11.28
N GLU A 63 -9.06 -7.34 -11.16
CA GLU A 63 -8.70 -8.11 -12.35
C GLU A 63 -9.93 -8.20 -13.26
N ARG A 64 -9.71 -7.98 -14.56
CA ARG A 64 -10.76 -8.05 -15.58
C ARG A 64 -10.76 -9.42 -16.25
#